data_AF-A0A9D6UPJ2-F1
#
_entry.id   AF-A0A9D6UPJ2-F1
#
_cell.length_a   1.000
_cell.length_b   1.000
_cell.length_c   1.000
_cell.angle_alpha   90.00
_cell.angle_beta   90.00
_cell.angle_gamma   90.00
#
_symmetry.space_group_name_H-M   'P 1'
#
loop_
_entity.id
_entity.type
_entity.pdbx_description
1 polymer ?
#
loop_
_entity_poly.entity_id
_entity_poly.type
_entity_poly.pdbx_seq_one_letter_code
_entity_poly.pdbx_strand_id
1 'polypeptide(L)' 'MNVLFMGDIVGAYGRAIVKHLLPEIKKEYAVDLTIANGENSAHGYSITEKIYQELVAAGIDVITMGNHIWEKKE' A
#
# COMPACT_ATOMS: atom_id res chain seq x y z
N MET A 1 -8.66 14.66 12.72
CA MET A 1 -7.68 14.10 11.78
C MET A 1 -7.78 12.59 11.89
N ASN A 2 -8.35 11.94 10.88
CA ASN A 2 -8.56 10.51 10.83
C ASN A 2 -7.45 9.86 10.02
N VAL A 3 -6.73 8.93 10.64
CA VAL A 3 -5.61 8.22 10.01
C VAL A 3 -6.03 6.77 9.76
N LEU A 4 -5.91 6.33 8.51
CA LEU A 4 -6.04 4.93 8.14
C LEU A 4 -4.65 4.31 8.04
N PHE A 5 -4.41 3.26 8.83
CA PHE A 5 -3.23 2.42 8.71
C PHE A 5 -3.64 1.04 8.18
N MET A 6 -3.03 0.62 7.08
CA MET A 6 -3.20 -0.71 6.50
C MET A 6 -1.95 -1.54 6.78
N GLY A 7 -2.15 -2.79 7.21
CA GLY A 7 -1.07 -3.77 7.29
C GLY A 7 -0.56 -4.16 5.90
N ASP A 8 0.16 -5.28 5.86
CA ASP A 8 0.87 -5.73 4.67
C ASP A 8 -0.01 -5.86 3.42
N ILE A 9 0.38 -5.13 2.39
CA ILE A 9 -0.13 -5.33 1.03
C ILE A 9 0.65 -6.46 0.40
N VAL A 10 -0.02 -7.60 0.18
CA VAL A 10 0.63 -8.82 -0.32
C VAL A 10 0.27 -9.08 -1.79
N GLY A 11 1.28 -8.99 -2.66
CA GLY A 11 1.20 -9.39 -4.06
C GLY A 11 0.11 -8.69 -4.87
N ALA A 12 -0.22 -9.25 -6.03
CA ALA A 12 -1.17 -8.63 -6.97
C ALA A 12 -2.59 -8.50 -6.40
N TYR A 13 -3.03 -9.47 -5.60
CA TYR A 13 -4.36 -9.45 -4.98
C TYR A 13 -4.48 -8.34 -3.94
N GLY A 14 -3.48 -8.15 -3.07
CA GLY A 14 -3.48 -7.05 -2.10
C GLY A 14 -3.57 -5.69 -2.80
N ARG A 15 -2.77 -5.48 -3.85
CA ARG A 15 -2.81 -4.23 -4.63
C ARG A 15 -4.17 -3.99 -5.30
N ALA A 16 -4.78 -5.03 -5.86
CA ALA A 16 -6.09 -4.93 -6.50
C ALA A 16 -7.20 -4.55 -5.50
N ILE A 17 -7.17 -5.14 -4.30
CA ILE A 17 -8.13 -4.82 -3.23
C ILE A 17 -7.97 -3.37 -2.78
N VAL A 18 -6.74 -2.92 -2.53
CA VAL A 18 -6.46 -1.54 -2.15
C VAL A 18 -7.00 -0.57 -3.19
N LYS A 19 -6.69 -0.81 -4.48
CA LYS A 19 -7.15 0.04 -5.58
C LYS A 19 -8.68 0.14 -5.68
N HIS A 20 -9.39 -0.94 -5.32
CA HIS A 20 -10.84 -0.98 -5.43
C HIS A 20 -11.55 -0.40 -4.19
N LEU A 21 -11.08 -0.71 -2.99
CA LEU A 21 -11.80 -0.41 -1.74
C LEU A 21 -11.33 0.87 -1.05
N LEU A 22 -10.06 1.26 -1.22
CA LEU A 22 -9.50 2.42 -0.51
C LEU A 22 -10.29 3.71 -0.77
N PRO A 23 -10.74 4.05 -2.00
CA PRO A 23 -11.52 5.27 -2.22
C PRO A 23 -12.83 5.32 -1.42
N GLU A 24 -13.54 4.19 -1.34
CA GLU A 24 -14.80 4.09 -0.60
C GLU A 24 -14.56 4.18 0.91
N ILE A 25 -13.53 3.50 1.42
CA ILE A 25 -13.12 3.57 2.84
C ILE A 25 -12.72 5.00 3.22
N LYS A 26 -11.92 5.69 2.38
CA LYS A 26 -11.52 7.08 2.65
C LYS A 26 -12.74 7.99 2.77
N LYS A 27 -13.76 7.79 1.93
CA LYS A 27 -15.01 8.55 1.96
C LYS A 27 -15.87 8.21 3.18
N GLU A 28 -16.04 6.94 3.49
CA GLU A 28 -16.88 6.45 4.60
C GLU A 28 -16.37 6.96 5.95
N TYR A 29 -15.05 6.91 6.16
CA TYR A 29 -14.42 7.26 7.44
C TYR A 29 -13.81 8.67 7.46
N ALA A 30 -14.00 9.46 6.39
CA ALA A 30 -13.41 10.79 6.22
C ALA A 30 -11.90 10.79 6.54
N VAL A 31 -11.15 9.90 5.89
CA VAL A 31 -9.72 9.68 6.13
C VAL A 31 -8.89 10.85 5.59
N ASP A 32 -8.08 11.45 6.45
CA ASP A 32 -7.19 12.57 6.11
C ASP A 32 -5.78 12.09 5.69
N LEU A 33 -5.33 10.95 6.22
CA LEU A 33 -4.01 10.38 5.96
C LEU A 33 -4.09 8.84 5.86
N THR A 34 -3.53 8.29 4.79
CA THR A 34 -3.45 6.85 4.55
C THR A 34 -2.00 6.36 4.60
N ILE A 35 -1.73 5.41 5.48
CA ILE A 35 -0.44 4.74 5.64
C ILE A 35 -0.62 3.26 5.34
N ALA A 36 0.32 2.63 4.62
CA ALA A 36 0.28 1.20 4.35
C ALA A 36 1.67 0.54 4.42
N ASN A 37 1.75 -0.70 4.92
CA ASN A 37 2.96 -1.50 4.78
C ASN A 37 3.02 -2.14 3.38
N GLY A 38 4.03 -1.74 2.60
CA GLY A 38 4.26 -2.20 1.23
C GLY A 38 5.23 -3.37 1.10
N GLU A 39 5.79 -3.92 2.19
CA GLU A 39 6.95 -4.82 2.14
C GLU A 39 6.74 -6.12 1.37
N ASN A 40 5.50 -6.53 1.11
CA ASN A 40 5.16 -7.77 0.43
C ASN A 40 4.47 -7.53 -0.93
N SER A 41 4.53 -6.29 -1.44
CA SER A 41 3.72 -5.87 -2.59
C SER A 41 4.19 -6.47 -3.91
N ALA A 42 5.48 -6.77 -4.07
CA ALA A 42 6.06 -7.30 -5.30
C ALA A 42 6.20 -8.84 -5.27
N HIS A 43 5.13 -9.55 -5.65
CA HIS A 43 5.09 -11.03 -5.62
C HIS A 43 5.38 -11.63 -4.23
N GLY A 44 4.98 -10.93 -3.17
CA GLY A 44 5.18 -11.38 -1.79
C GLY A 44 6.50 -10.94 -1.15
N TYR A 45 7.34 -10.16 -1.84
CA TYR A 45 8.64 -9.69 -1.32
C TYR A 45 9.03 -8.32 -1.85
N SER A 46 9.40 -7.41 -0.96
CA SER A 46 9.73 -6.01 -1.22
C SER A 46 8.67 -5.27 -2.08
N ILE A 47 9.09 -4.16 -2.68
CA ILE A 47 8.31 -3.31 -3.58
C ILE A 47 9.17 -2.94 -4.80
N THR A 48 8.55 -2.75 -5.97
CA THR A 48 9.21 -2.19 -7.16
C THR A 48 8.78 -0.74 -7.35
N GLU A 49 9.55 0.08 -8.06
CA GLU A 49 9.17 1.49 -8.35
C GLU A 49 7.78 1.56 -9.00
N LYS A 50 7.52 0.70 -9.98
CA LYS A 50 6.22 0.62 -10.66
C LYS A 50 5.06 0.37 -9.68
N ILE A 51 5.27 -0.52 -8.71
CA ILE A 51 4.24 -0.86 -7.71
C ILE A 51 4.08 0.27 -6.69
N TYR A 52 5.17 0.91 -6.28
CA TYR A 52 5.10 2.10 -5.43
C TYR A 52 4.22 3.19 -6.07
N GLN A 53 4.44 3.49 -7.35
CA GLN A 53 3.62 4.46 -8.09
C GLN A 53 2.15 4.03 -8.20
N GLU A 54 1.90 2.72 -8.39
CA GLU A 54 0.53 2.17 -8.42
C GLU A 54 -0.20 2.40 -7.08
N LEU A 55 0.48 2.18 -5.95
CA LEU A 55 -0.09 2.33 -4.61
C LEU A 55 -0.32 3.79 -4.21
N VAL A 56 0.62 4.69 -4.56
CA VAL A 56 0.44 6.13 -4.36
C VAL A 56 -0.74 6.64 -5.20
N ALA A 57 -0.83 6.22 -6.47
CA ALA A 57 -1.95 6.58 -7.34
C ALA A 57 -3.30 6.03 -6.85
N ALA A 58 -3.30 4.94 -6.07
CA ALA A 58 -4.51 4.42 -5.41
C ALA A 58 -4.97 5.26 -4.21
N GLY A 59 -4.15 6.21 -3.75
CA GLY A 59 -4.48 7.13 -2.65
C GLY A 59 -3.81 6.81 -1.32
N ILE A 60 -2.72 6.02 -1.32
CA ILE A 60 -1.84 5.85 -0.16
C ILE A 60 -0.86 7.02 -0.09
N ASP A 61 -0.82 7.71 1.04
CA ASP A 61 0.00 8.89 1.25
C ASP A 61 1.42 8.53 1.74
N VAL A 62 1.52 7.49 2.57
CA VAL A 62 2.79 6.99 3.12
C VAL A 62 2.88 5.48 2.97
N ILE A 63 3.99 5.01 2.43
CA ILE A 63 4.31 3.58 2.37
C ILE A 63 5.45 3.29 3.35
N THR A 64 5.16 2.43 4.32
CA THR A 64 6.18 1.87 5.21
C THR A 64 6.67 0.53 4.67
N MET A 65 7.79 0.05 5.19
CA MET A 65 8.41 -1.21 4.79
C MET A 65 8.78 -2.02 6.05
N GLY A 66 9.31 -3.21 5.87
CA GLY A 66 9.78 -4.09 6.93
C GLY A 66 11.04 -4.85 6.55
N ASN A 67 11.15 -6.09 7.00
CA ASN A 67 12.34 -6.92 6.84
C ASN A 67 12.62 -7.33 5.38
N HIS A 68 11.61 -7.38 4.53
CA HIS A 68 11.77 -7.78 3.12
C HIS A 68 12.30 -6.66 2.20
N ILE A 69 12.56 -5.45 2.72
CA ILE A 69 12.93 -4.28 1.90
C ILE A 69 14.13 -4.52 0.98
N TRP A 70 15.12 -5.31 1.42
CA TRP A 70 16.36 -5.58 0.66
C TRP A 70 16.33 -6.86 -0.17
N GLU A 71 15.22 -7.61 -0.16
CA GLU A 71 15.15 -8.91 -0.83
C GLU A 71 14.95 -8.82 -2.35
N LYS A 72 14.45 -7.66 -2.83
CA LYS A 72 14.55 -7.31 -4.24
C LYS A 72 15.70 -6.34 -4.47
N LYS A 73 16.70 -6.84 -5.20
CA LYS A 73 17.69 -6.03 -5.91
C LYS A 73 17.04 -5.58 -7.21
N GLU A 74 16.18 -4.57 -7.17
CA GLU A 74 15.81 -3.86 -8.40
C GLU A 74 17.08 -3.40 -9.12
#